data_AF-A0A834XTG7-F1
#
_entry.id   AF-A0A834XTG7-F1
#
_cell.length_a   1.000
_cell.length_b   1.000
_cell.length_c   1.000
_cell.angle_alpha   90.00
_cell.angle_beta   90.00
_cell.angle_gamma   90.00
#
_symmetry.space_group_name_H-M   'P 1'
#
loop_
_entity.id
_entity.type
_entity.pdbx_description
1 polymer ?
#
loop_
_entity_poly.entity_id
_entity_poly.type
_entity_poly.pdbx_seq_one_letter_code
_entity_poly.pdbx_strand_id
1 'polypeptide(L)'
;MLHRLVRPVARVAKTGTRRYHDDKPYRFATMDDAPKPGGSWQERYDKKQKLYNFQFAGGLLFLAGTIAYGKMSGCFYLNMSPPDPDVE
;
A
#
# COMPACT_ATOMS: atom_id res chain seq x y z
N MET A 1 -15.00 -53.79 -45.09
CA MET A 1 -15.35 -52.49 -45.72
C MET A 1 -15.76 -51.40 -44.71
N LEU A 2 -16.26 -51.75 -43.52
CA LEU A 2 -16.60 -50.79 -42.45
C LEU A 2 -15.47 -49.84 -42.01
N HIS A 3 -14.21 -50.29 -42.01
CA HIS A 3 -13.07 -49.47 -41.58
C HIS A 3 -12.83 -48.20 -42.43
N ARG A 4 -13.33 -48.14 -43.67
CA ARG A 4 -13.21 -46.97 -44.54
C ARG A 4 -14.24 -45.88 -44.20
N LEU A 5 -15.40 -46.25 -43.66
CA LEU A 5 -16.46 -45.32 -43.26
C LEU A 5 -16.20 -44.69 -41.88
N VAL A 6 -15.45 -45.36 -41.02
CA VAL A 6 -15.19 -44.89 -39.64
C VAL A 6 -14.00 -43.91 -39.57
N ARG A 7 -13.05 -44.01 -40.51
CA ARG A 7 -11.84 -43.15 -40.57
C ARG A 7 -12.13 -41.63 -40.65
N PRO A 8 -13.05 -41.14 -41.49
CA PRO A 8 -13.38 -39.71 -41.57
C PRO A 8 -13.98 -39.20 -40.26
N VAL A 9 -14.92 -39.97 -39.69
CA VAL A 9 -15.62 -39.61 -38.44
C VAL A 9 -14.65 -39.56 -37.26
N ALA A 10 -13.77 -40.54 -37.14
CA ALA A 10 -12.75 -40.56 -36.09
C ALA A 10 -11.71 -39.43 -36.24
N ARG A 11 -11.44 -38.96 -37.46
CA ARG A 11 -10.51 -37.85 -37.71
C ARG A 11 -11.15 -36.51 -37.32
N VAL A 12 -12.43 -36.30 -37.64
CA VAL A 12 -13.20 -35.11 -37.23
C VAL A 12 -13.33 -35.04 -35.71
N ALA A 13 -13.61 -36.16 -35.04
CA ALA A 13 -13.70 -36.23 -33.58
C ALA A 13 -12.37 -35.87 -32.86
N LYS A 14 -11.22 -36.16 -33.48
CA LYS A 14 -9.89 -35.78 -32.94
C LYS A 14 -9.53 -34.32 -33.15
N THR A 15 -10.10 -33.66 -34.17
CA THR A 15 -9.83 -32.22 -34.46
C THR A 15 -10.72 -31.28 -33.63
N GLY A 16 -11.86 -31.77 -33.12
CA GLY A 16 -12.79 -30.99 -32.30
C GLY A 16 -12.29 -30.70 -30.88
N THR A 17 -11.31 -31.45 -30.37
CA THR A 17 -10.68 -31.13 -29.10
C THR A 17 -9.57 -30.10 -29.35
N ARG A 18 -9.90 -28.82 -29.20
CA ARG A 18 -8.89 -27.77 -29.02
C ARG A 18 -8.01 -28.20 -27.84
N ARG A 19 -6.81 -28.71 -28.13
CA ARG A 19 -5.80 -28.94 -27.11
C ARG A 19 -5.37 -27.56 -26.62
N TYR A 20 -5.84 -27.19 -25.44
CA TYR A 20 -5.35 -26.03 -24.69
C TYR A 20 -3.98 -26.28 -24.04
N HIS A 21 -3.33 -27.40 -24.39
CA HIS A 21 -1.93 -27.64 -24.04
C HIS A 21 -1.07 -27.14 -25.20
N ASP A 22 -0.28 -26.14 -24.86
CA ASP A 22 0.57 -25.39 -25.77
C ASP A 22 1.99 -25.94 -25.65
N ASP A 23 2.59 -26.38 -26.76
CA ASP A 23 4.00 -26.82 -26.82
C ASP A 23 4.97 -25.62 -26.76
N LYS A 24 4.55 -24.49 -26.19
CA LYS A 24 5.35 -23.27 -26.12
C LYS A 24 6.36 -23.37 -24.98
N PRO A 25 7.58 -22.82 -25.17
CA PRO A 25 8.65 -22.86 -24.17
C PRO A 25 8.39 -21.93 -22.96
N TYR A 26 7.23 -21.29 -22.87
CA TYR A 26 6.87 -20.37 -21.80
C TYR A 26 5.44 -20.63 -21.31
N ARG A 27 5.23 -20.42 -20.01
CA ARG A 27 3.92 -20.57 -19.36
C ARG A 27 3.06 -19.32 -19.61
N PHE A 28 1.80 -19.49 -19.98
CA PHE A 28 0.85 -18.37 -19.99
C PHE A 28 0.62 -17.83 -18.58
N ALA A 29 0.43 -16.52 -18.46
CA ALA A 29 -0.02 -15.91 -17.22
C ALA A 29 -1.38 -16.51 -16.83
N THR A 30 -1.44 -17.12 -15.66
CA THR A 30 -2.69 -17.64 -15.11
C THR A 30 -3.27 -16.66 -14.09
N MET A 31 -4.53 -16.85 -13.70
CA MET A 31 -5.14 -16.05 -12.62
C MET A 31 -4.38 -16.19 -11.29
N ASP A 32 -3.61 -17.28 -11.11
CA ASP A 32 -2.75 -17.49 -9.94
C ASP A 32 -1.55 -16.52 -9.90
N ASP A 33 -1.18 -15.94 -11.04
CA ASP A 33 -0.12 -14.94 -11.16
C ASP A 33 -0.61 -13.53 -10.83
N ALA A 34 -1.93 -13.35 -10.62
CA ALA A 34 -2.47 -12.08 -10.19
C ALA A 34 -1.99 -11.76 -8.76
N PRO A 35 -1.72 -10.48 -8.45
CA PRO A 35 -1.40 -10.06 -7.09
C PRO A 35 -2.55 -10.43 -6.16
N LYS A 36 -2.29 -11.38 -5.26
CA LYS A 36 -3.25 -11.76 -4.23
C LYS A 36 -3.36 -10.61 -3.23
N PRO A 37 -4.57 -10.19 -2.82
CA PRO A 37 -4.72 -9.20 -1.76
C PRO A 37 -3.99 -9.71 -0.51
N GLY A 38 -2.90 -9.02 -0.17
CA GLY A 38 -2.01 -9.41 0.90
C GLY A 38 -2.52 -8.89 2.25
N GLY A 39 -2.91 -9.83 3.12
CA GLY A 39 -3.31 -9.55 4.50
C GLY A 39 -4.59 -8.71 4.62
N SER A 40 -4.90 -8.30 5.86
CA SER A 40 -6.01 -7.38 6.11
C SER A 40 -5.58 -5.93 5.84
N TRP A 41 -6.36 -5.21 5.04
CA TRP A 41 -6.14 -3.78 4.80
C TRP A 41 -6.19 -2.98 6.12
N GLN A 42 -7.05 -3.43 7.04
CA GLN A 42 -7.29 -2.80 8.33
C GLN A 42 -6.05 -2.86 9.22
N GLU A 43 -5.40 -4.02 9.35
CA GLU A 43 -4.18 -4.13 10.16
C GLU A 43 -3.05 -3.24 9.61
N ARG A 44 -2.93 -3.14 8.28
CA ARG A 44 -1.96 -2.22 7.65
C ARG A 44 -2.29 -0.76 7.93
N TYR A 45 -3.57 -0.41 7.90
CA TYR A 45 -4.04 0.93 8.21
C TYR A 45 -3.78 1.29 9.68
N ASP A 46 -4.13 0.40 10.61
CA ASP A 46 -3.97 0.61 12.05
C ASP A 46 -2.50 0.77 12.45
N LYS A 47 -1.60 -0.03 11.85
CA LYS A 47 -0.14 0.12 12.03
C LYS A 47 0.35 1.49 11.58
N LYS A 48 -0.13 1.98 10.43
CA LYS A 48 0.23 3.32 9.92
C LYS A 48 -0.32 4.43 10.82
N GLN A 49 -1.57 4.31 11.26
CA GLN A 49 -2.18 5.30 12.16
C GLN A 49 -1.43 5.40 13.48
N LYS A 50 -1.02 4.27 14.07
CA LYS A 50 -0.21 4.28 15.30
C LYS A 50 1.10 5.03 15.11
N LEU A 51 1.78 4.85 13.97
CA LEU A 51 3.01 5.57 13.64
C LEU A 51 2.77 7.07 13.50
N TYR A 52 1.74 7.48 12.77
CA TYR A 52 1.43 8.90 12.56
C TYR A 52 1.02 9.60 13.86
N ASN A 53 0.20 8.95 14.68
CA ASN A 53 -0.19 9.50 15.99
C ASN A 53 1.03 9.66 16.90
N PHE A 54 1.98 8.72 16.86
CA PHE A 54 3.22 8.83 17.61
C PHE A 54 4.10 9.99 17.12
N GLN A 55 4.28 10.13 15.80
CA GLN A 55 5.02 11.25 15.20
C GLN A 55 4.36 12.59 15.52
N PHE A 56 3.04 12.66 15.47
CA PHE A 56 2.28 13.87 15.78
C PHE A 56 2.45 14.27 17.25
N ALA A 57 2.28 13.32 18.18
CA ALA A 57 2.50 13.57 19.61
C ALA A 57 3.95 13.98 19.91
N GLY A 58 4.92 13.28 19.32
CA GLY A 58 6.34 13.61 19.45
C GLY A 58 6.67 15.01 18.90
N GLY A 59 6.11 15.37 17.74
CA GLY A 59 6.27 16.69 17.14
C GLY A 59 5.66 17.81 17.99
N LEU A 60 4.48 17.59 18.56
CA LEU A 60 3.85 18.54 19.48
C LEU A 60 4.69 18.76 20.74
N LEU A 61 5.20 17.68 21.34
CA LEU A 61 6.05 17.77 22.53
C LEU A 61 7.37 18.49 22.23
N PHE A 62 8.01 18.16 21.11
CA PHE A 62 9.24 18.82 20.69
C PHE A 62 9.02 20.32 20.44
N LEU A 63 7.95 20.69 19.73
CA LEU A 63 7.61 22.09 19.47
C LEU A 63 7.33 22.85 20.77
N ALA A 64 6.49 22.30 21.65
CA ALA A 64 6.16 22.90 22.93
C ALA A 64 7.42 23.09 23.79
N GLY A 65 8.28 22.07 23.88
CA GLY A 65 9.55 22.13 24.59
C GLY A 65 10.51 23.18 24.02
N THR A 66 10.60 23.26 22.69
CA THR A 66 11.44 24.27 22.00
C THR A 66 10.95 25.68 22.32
N ILE A 67 9.63 25.91 22.27
CA ILE A 67 9.06 27.23 22.59
C ILE A 67 9.29 27.59 24.06
N ALA A 68 9.04 26.66 24.98
CA ALA A 68 9.25 26.86 26.41
C ALA A 68 10.71 27.19 26.73
N TYR A 69 11.64 26.41 26.19
CA TYR A 69 13.07 26.64 26.37
C TYR A 69 13.53 27.97 25.78
N GLY A 70 13.06 28.32 24.57
CA GLY A 70 13.36 29.60 23.93
C GLY A 70 12.86 30.80 24.73
N LYS A 71 11.67 30.70 25.33
CA LYS A 71 11.14 31.72 26.24
C LYS A 71 11.97 31.83 27.52
N MET A 72 12.33 30.71 28.15
CA MET A 72 13.10 30.70 29.40
C MET A 72 14.54 31.20 29.22
N SER A 73 15.15 30.93 28.08
CA SER A 73 16.51 31.39 27.74
C SER A 73 16.56 32.83 27.24
N GLY A 74 15.42 33.48 26.99
CA GLY A 74 15.35 34.84 26.45
C GLY A 74 15.66 34.95 24.96
N CYS A 75 15.60 33.84 24.21
CA CYS A 75 15.90 33.81 22.77
C CYS A 75 14.87 34.61 21.94
N PHE A 76 13.61 34.64 22.36
CA PHE A 76 12.56 35.46 21.74
C PHE A 76 11.54 35.95 22.76
N TYR A 77 10.98 37.14 22.51
CA TYR A 77 9.96 37.77 23.34
C TYR A 77 8.59 37.68 22.65
N LEU A 78 7.62 37.08 23.35
CA LEU A 78 6.32 36.75 22.76
C LEU A 78 5.26 37.86 22.88
N ASN A 79 5.62 39.06 23.36
CA ASN A 79 4.69 40.21 23.54
C ASN A 79 3.33 39.81 24.12
N MET A 80 3.33 38.92 25.13
CA MET A 80 2.11 38.33 25.69
C MET A 80 1.33 39.30 26.60
N SER A 81 1.97 40.38 27.03
CA SER A 81 1.38 41.45 27.82
C SER A 81 1.80 42.80 27.24
N PRO A 82 1.03 43.87 27.51
CA PRO A 82 1.49 45.23 27.26
C PRO A 82 2.82 45.49 27.97
N PRO A 83 3.69 46.34 27.40
CA PRO A 83 4.89 46.79 28.10
C PRO A 83 4.50 47.51 29.39
N ASP A 84 5.28 47.31 30.45
CA ASP A 84 5.09 48.04 31.70
C ASP A 84 5.26 49.55 31.43
N PRO A 85 4.47 50.42 32.06
CA PRO A 85 4.58 51.86 31.86
C PRO A 85 5.96 52.34 32.31
N ASP A 86 6.55 53.25 31.53
CA ASP A 86 7.82 53.88 31.88
C ASP A 86 7.69 54.56 33.24
N VAL A 87 8.54 54.15 34.19
CA VAL A 87 8.60 54.79 35.50
C VAL A 87 9.48 56.03 35.35
N GLU A 88 8.88 57.22 35.39
CA GLU A 88 9.60 58.51 35.49
C GLU A 88 10.44 58.61 36.78
#